data_AF-A0A9E5FFY9-F1
#
_entry.id   AF-A0A9E5FFY9-F1
#
_cell.length_a   1.000
_cell.length_b   1.000
_cell.length_c   1.000
_cell.angle_alpha   90.00
_cell.angle_beta   90.00
_cell.angle_gamma   90.00
#
_symmetry.space_group_name_H-M   'P 1'
#
loop_
_entity.id
_entity.type
_entity.pdbx_description
1 polymer ?
#
loop_
_entity_poly.entity_id
_entity_poly.type
_entity_poly.pdbx_seq_one_letter_code
_entity_poly.pdbx_strand_id
1 'polypeptide(L)'
;MWLSWCLSSALVAGQVVGAETLPTVNPAPRIVPVQVTQPGLPTDLPKEEEPAPASGDKQLLMELLDGTRFGQRLDRNGIVIKGLTNGNFTASTAQRSNLPMAMNYQANQFLLEQNALIIEKAIDSSSDEFNWGFKSYNILPGSDYRFTLSNNLADSQLRMNNGLPNTYGVDPTEFYVQGYLPGLQTDVKVGRFVTILCNETIDPTGNRLVSRALTFMNNPFTNSGAIATTK
;
A
#
# COMPACT_ATOMS: atom_id res chain seq x y z
N MET A 1 -11.42 -4.31 26.47
CA MET A 1 -12.78 -4.88 26.24
C MET A 1 -13.75 -3.72 26.05
N TRP A 2 -14.90 -3.98 25.42
CA TRP A 2 -15.96 -3.05 25.00
C TRP A 2 -16.01 -2.78 23.49
N LEU A 3 -16.69 -3.72 22.82
CA LEU A 3 -17.36 -3.54 21.54
C LEU A 3 -18.36 -2.38 21.62
N SER A 4 -18.57 -1.69 20.49
CA SER A 4 -19.91 -1.19 20.18
C SER A 4 -20.14 -1.25 18.68
N TRP A 5 -21.10 -2.08 18.29
CA TRP A 5 -21.70 -2.15 16.97
C TRP A 5 -23.14 -1.62 17.07
N CYS A 6 -23.60 -1.12 15.91
CA CYS A 6 -24.98 -1.03 15.45
C CYS A 6 -25.83 0.21 15.77
N LEU A 7 -26.11 0.91 14.66
CA LEU A 7 -27.42 1.30 14.13
C LEU A 7 -28.46 1.91 15.07
N SER A 8 -28.95 3.09 14.67
CA SER A 8 -30.34 3.46 14.93
C SER A 8 -30.86 4.36 13.80
N SER A 9 -31.78 3.80 13.01
CA SER A 9 -32.77 4.54 12.22
C SER A 9 -34.09 4.40 12.94
N ALA A 10 -34.69 5.49 13.42
CA ALA A 10 -36.14 5.62 13.56
C ALA A 10 -36.53 7.08 13.88
N LEU A 11 -37.48 7.57 13.08
CA LEU A 11 -38.24 8.80 13.25
C LEU A 11 -38.88 8.93 14.63
N VAL A 12 -38.89 10.14 15.18
CA VAL A 12 -39.94 10.62 16.09
C VAL A 12 -40.44 11.97 15.57
N ALA A 13 -41.75 12.05 15.34
CA ALA A 13 -42.45 13.24 14.93
C ALA A 13 -42.91 14.06 16.15
N GLY A 14 -42.56 15.35 16.16
CA GLY A 14 -43.42 16.48 16.55
C GLY A 14 -43.75 16.72 18.02
N GLN A 15 -43.18 17.78 18.59
CA GLN A 15 -43.94 18.85 19.25
C GLN A 15 -43.22 20.20 19.05
N VAL A 16 -44.02 21.23 18.75
CA VAL A 16 -43.63 22.59 18.34
C VAL A 16 -43.69 23.53 19.55
N VAL A 17 -42.64 24.33 19.77
CA VAL A 17 -42.68 25.48 20.68
C VAL A 17 -42.04 26.69 19.99
N GLY A 18 -42.84 27.76 19.85
CA GLY A 18 -42.47 29.18 19.93
C GLY A 18 -41.41 29.74 18.98
N ALA A 19 -41.85 30.49 17.97
CA ALA A 19 -40.99 31.22 17.05
C ALA A 19 -40.39 32.51 17.68
N GLU A 20 -39.06 32.55 17.82
CA GLU A 20 -38.28 33.78 17.80
C GLU A 20 -37.57 33.89 16.44
N THR A 21 -37.76 35.01 15.74
CA THR A 21 -37.24 35.24 14.40
C THR A 21 -35.74 35.55 14.44
N LEU A 22 -34.92 34.58 14.06
CA LEU A 22 -33.48 34.76 13.81
C LEU A 22 -33.25 35.64 12.57
N PRO A 23 -32.17 36.45 12.55
CA PRO A 23 -31.85 37.30 11.40
C PRO A 23 -31.58 36.46 10.14
N THR A 24 -32.00 36.96 8.99
CA THR A 24 -31.92 36.27 7.70
C THR A 24 -30.47 35.96 7.32
N VAL A 25 -30.06 34.70 7.49
CA VAL A 25 -28.83 34.17 6.92
C VAL A 25 -29.02 34.10 5.41
N ASN A 26 -28.26 34.91 4.68
CA ASN A 26 -28.14 34.84 3.23
C ASN A 26 -27.76 33.39 2.86
N PRO A 27 -28.51 32.67 1.99
CA PRO A 27 -28.20 31.26 1.75
C PRO A 27 -26.79 31.16 1.19
N ALA A 28 -25.96 30.35 1.85
CA ALA A 28 -24.65 29.97 1.34
C ALA A 28 -24.81 29.47 -0.11
N PRO A 29 -23.90 29.83 -1.04
CA PRO A 29 -23.99 29.38 -2.42
C PRO A 29 -24.11 27.85 -2.42
N ARG A 30 -25.19 27.37 -3.02
CA ARG A 30 -25.48 25.94 -3.14
C ARG A 30 -24.38 25.34 -4.00
N ILE A 31 -23.43 24.63 -3.38
CA ILE A 31 -22.47 23.81 -4.10
C ILE A 31 -23.28 22.73 -4.80
N VAL A 32 -23.56 22.94 -6.09
CA VAL A 32 -24.06 21.88 -6.96
C VAL A 32 -22.88 20.93 -7.13
N PRO A 33 -22.97 19.66 -6.71
CA PRO A 33 -21.93 18.71 -7.06
C PRO A 33 -21.86 18.68 -8.58
N VAL A 34 -20.73 19.08 -9.15
CA VAL A 34 -20.41 18.74 -10.52
C VAL A 34 -20.46 17.22 -10.56
N GLN A 35 -21.48 16.67 -11.22
CA GLN A 35 -21.42 15.29 -11.64
C GLN A 35 -20.18 15.21 -12.54
N VAL A 36 -19.10 14.70 -11.98
CA VAL A 36 -18.01 14.18 -12.79
C VAL A 36 -18.62 13.00 -13.50
N THR A 37 -19.14 13.24 -14.71
CA THR A 37 -19.36 12.18 -15.67
C THR A 37 -17.97 11.59 -15.89
N GLN A 38 -17.64 10.50 -15.18
CA GLN A 38 -16.51 9.68 -15.58
C GLN A 38 -16.77 9.37 -17.05
N PRO A 39 -15.88 9.78 -17.98
CA PRO A 39 -15.90 9.19 -19.31
C PRO A 39 -15.88 7.69 -19.09
N GLY A 40 -16.84 6.97 -19.68
CA GLY A 40 -16.88 5.52 -19.57
C GLY A 40 -15.49 4.98 -19.90
N LEU A 41 -14.91 4.21 -18.97
CA LEU A 41 -13.69 3.47 -19.24
C LEU A 41 -13.90 2.76 -20.58
N PRO A 42 -13.05 2.99 -21.59
CA PRO A 42 -13.09 2.19 -22.79
C PRO A 42 -13.03 0.72 -22.37
N THR A 43 -14.05 -0.05 -22.74
CA THR A 43 -14.17 -1.48 -22.40
C THR A 43 -13.01 -2.31 -22.98
N ASP A 44 -12.28 -1.73 -23.93
CA ASP A 44 -11.14 -2.31 -24.63
C ASP A 44 -9.81 -1.63 -24.27
N LEU A 45 -9.61 -1.26 -23.00
CA LEU A 45 -8.23 -1.16 -22.53
C LEU A 45 -7.65 -2.57 -22.65
N PRO A 46 -6.52 -2.77 -23.36
CA PRO A 46 -5.78 -4.02 -23.25
C PRO A 46 -5.66 -4.31 -21.76
N LYS A 47 -6.02 -5.53 -21.32
CA LYS A 47 -5.63 -5.98 -19.98
C LYS A 47 -4.15 -5.65 -19.90
N GLU A 48 -3.82 -4.67 -19.08
CA GLU A 48 -2.44 -4.44 -18.69
C GLU A 48 -2.12 -5.71 -17.92
N GLU A 49 -1.54 -6.66 -18.64
CA GLU A 49 -0.98 -7.87 -18.10
C GLU A 49 -0.06 -7.34 -17.01
N GLU A 50 -0.43 -7.56 -15.74
CA GLU A 50 0.51 -7.41 -14.63
C GLU A 50 1.79 -8.04 -15.16
N PRO A 51 2.89 -7.28 -15.33
CA PRO A 51 4.08 -7.84 -15.93
C PRO A 51 4.38 -9.07 -15.10
N ALA A 52 4.33 -10.24 -15.76
CA ALA A 52 4.77 -11.49 -15.18
C ALA A 52 6.06 -11.17 -14.42
N PRO A 53 6.16 -11.54 -13.12
CA PRO A 53 7.24 -11.08 -12.27
C PRO A 53 8.53 -11.26 -13.05
N ALA A 54 9.18 -10.15 -13.41
CA ALA A 54 10.16 -10.11 -14.48
C ALA A 54 11.11 -11.31 -14.38
N SER A 55 10.84 -12.33 -15.21
CA SER A 55 11.73 -13.46 -15.40
C SER A 55 12.77 -12.95 -16.40
N GLY A 56 13.82 -12.33 -15.87
CA GLY A 56 14.85 -11.72 -16.70
C GLY A 56 16.23 -11.94 -16.16
N ASP A 57 16.60 -11.21 -15.11
CA ASP A 57 17.95 -11.28 -14.56
C ASP A 57 17.88 -11.58 -13.06
N LYS A 58 18.72 -12.53 -12.60
CA LYS A 58 18.93 -12.74 -11.17
C LYS A 58 19.39 -11.41 -10.60
N GLN A 59 18.72 -10.90 -9.55
CA GLN A 59 19.23 -9.70 -8.88
C GLN A 59 20.63 -9.99 -8.32
N LEU A 60 21.48 -8.96 -8.18
CA LEU A 60 22.88 -9.08 -7.74
C LEU A 60 23.05 -10.02 -6.54
N LEU A 61 22.15 -9.95 -5.55
CA LEU A 61 22.20 -10.84 -4.39
C LEU A 61 21.97 -12.32 -4.77
N MET A 62 21.01 -12.61 -5.64
CA MET A 62 20.76 -13.95 -6.12
C MET A 62 21.91 -14.47 -7.00
N GLU A 63 22.56 -13.60 -7.79
CA GLU A 63 23.78 -13.95 -8.54
C GLU A 63 24.94 -14.29 -7.59
N LEU A 64 25.15 -13.49 -6.54
CA LEU A 64 26.19 -13.73 -5.54
C LEU A 64 25.96 -15.02 -4.75
N LEU A 65 24.70 -15.40 -4.55
CA LEU A 65 24.34 -16.65 -3.88
C LEU A 65 24.39 -17.86 -4.81
N ASP A 66 24.52 -17.65 -6.12
CA ASP A 66 24.57 -18.72 -7.10
C ASP A 66 25.78 -19.64 -6.86
N GLY A 67 25.60 -20.94 -7.09
CA GLY A 67 26.61 -21.96 -6.79
C GLY A 67 26.83 -22.28 -5.30
N THR A 68 26.30 -21.48 -4.37
CA THR A 68 26.36 -21.80 -2.93
C THR A 68 25.29 -22.83 -2.54
N ARG A 69 25.52 -23.58 -1.44
CA ARG A 69 24.50 -24.49 -0.88
C ARG A 69 23.20 -23.78 -0.49
N PHE A 70 23.30 -22.50 -0.13
CA PHE A 70 22.14 -21.69 0.24
C PHE A 70 21.36 -21.26 -1.01
N GLY A 71 22.03 -20.72 -2.03
CA GLY A 71 21.41 -20.37 -3.32
C GLY A 71 20.71 -21.56 -3.97
N GLN A 72 21.36 -22.73 -4.01
CA GLN A 72 20.74 -23.96 -4.52
C GLN A 72 19.46 -24.38 -3.75
N ARG A 73 19.37 -24.07 -2.46
CA ARG A 73 18.16 -24.32 -1.67
C ARG A 73 17.06 -23.31 -2.01
N LEU A 74 17.40 -22.03 -2.21
CA LEU A 74 16.44 -21.02 -2.64
C LEU A 74 15.86 -21.37 -4.01
N ASP A 75 16.73 -21.66 -4.98
CA ASP A 75 16.35 -22.02 -6.34
C ASP A 75 15.45 -23.25 -6.38
N ARG A 76 15.80 -24.32 -5.63
CA ARG A 76 14.99 -25.54 -5.55
C ARG A 76 13.59 -25.30 -4.98
N ASN A 77 13.43 -24.31 -4.11
CA ASN A 77 12.14 -23.96 -3.51
C ASN A 77 11.40 -22.84 -4.24
N GLY A 78 11.97 -22.30 -5.32
CA GLY A 78 11.42 -21.16 -6.05
C GLY A 78 11.37 -19.87 -5.22
N ILE A 79 12.31 -19.70 -4.29
CA ILE A 79 12.39 -18.51 -3.43
C ILE A 79 13.35 -17.50 -4.05
N VAL A 80 12.89 -16.26 -4.18
CA VAL A 80 13.68 -15.14 -4.68
C VAL A 80 13.87 -14.11 -3.57
N ILE A 81 15.10 -13.61 -3.43
CA ILE A 81 15.42 -12.48 -2.55
C ILE A 81 15.77 -11.28 -3.43
N LYS A 82 15.07 -10.17 -3.19
CA LYS A 82 15.24 -8.92 -3.90
C LYS A 82 15.57 -7.81 -2.93
N GLY A 83 16.37 -6.84 -3.37
CA GLY A 83 16.73 -5.68 -2.59
C GLY A 83 16.76 -4.42 -3.45
N LEU A 84 16.24 -3.31 -2.93
CA LEU A 84 16.37 -2.01 -3.58
C LEU A 84 16.58 -0.91 -2.55
N THR A 85 17.57 -0.06 -2.77
CA THR A 85 17.77 1.17 -2.00
C THR A 85 17.32 2.35 -2.85
N ASN A 86 16.26 3.03 -2.44
CA ASN A 86 15.75 4.25 -3.06
C ASN A 86 16.00 5.46 -2.15
N GLY A 87 16.45 6.55 -2.76
CA GLY A 87 16.67 7.82 -2.09
C GLY A 87 16.58 8.99 -3.07
N ASN A 88 16.23 10.16 -2.57
CA ASN A 88 16.06 11.35 -3.41
C ASN A 88 16.55 12.64 -2.74
N PHE A 89 16.52 13.71 -3.52
CA PHE A 89 16.63 15.08 -3.03
C PHE A 89 15.55 15.92 -3.72
N THR A 90 14.69 16.57 -2.93
CA THR A 90 13.64 17.45 -3.47
C THR A 90 13.95 18.91 -3.16
N ALA A 91 14.33 19.67 -4.19
CA ALA A 91 14.48 21.13 -4.09
C ALA A 91 13.11 21.80 -3.94
N SER A 92 12.96 22.68 -2.96
CA SER A 92 11.68 23.31 -2.62
C SER A 92 11.86 24.71 -2.07
N THR A 93 10.87 25.57 -2.28
CA THR A 93 10.79 26.88 -1.60
C THR A 93 10.31 26.75 -0.15
N ALA A 94 9.75 25.60 0.23
CA ALA A 94 9.37 25.32 1.60
C ALA A 94 10.62 25.10 2.48
N GLN A 95 10.58 25.60 3.72
CA GLN A 95 11.76 25.55 4.59
C GLN A 95 12.03 24.18 5.21
N ARG A 96 11.02 23.32 5.37
CA ARG A 96 11.16 22.05 6.11
C ARG A 96 10.38 20.88 5.54
N SER A 97 9.14 21.11 5.08
CA SER A 97 8.24 20.03 4.67
C SER A 97 7.52 20.38 3.37
N ASN A 98 7.39 19.37 2.51
CA ASN A 98 6.62 19.36 1.28
C ASN A 98 5.26 18.65 1.44
N LEU A 99 4.86 18.28 2.67
CA LEU A 99 3.51 17.74 2.91
C LEU A 99 2.43 18.68 2.30
N PRO A 100 1.38 18.14 1.66
CA PRO A 100 0.95 16.74 1.67
C PRO A 100 1.62 15.83 0.62
N MET A 101 2.64 16.29 -0.10
CA MET A 101 3.43 15.42 -0.97
C MET A 101 4.21 14.44 -0.10
N ALA A 102 3.84 13.16 -0.15
CA ALA A 102 4.43 12.11 0.68
C ALA A 102 5.19 11.09 -0.15
N MET A 103 6.01 10.30 0.54
CA MET A 103 7.13 9.54 -0.06
C MET A 103 8.17 10.40 -0.80
N ASN A 104 8.27 11.67 -0.40
CA ASN A 104 9.37 12.64 -0.64
C ASN A 104 9.09 13.96 0.14
N TYR A 105 8.55 13.83 1.35
CA TYR A 105 7.93 14.93 2.10
C TYR A 105 8.92 15.91 2.75
N GLN A 106 10.21 15.60 2.80
CA GLN A 106 11.22 16.49 3.38
C GLN A 106 11.75 17.46 2.33
N ALA A 107 11.79 18.75 2.66
CA ALA A 107 12.29 19.78 1.76
C ALA A 107 13.82 19.93 1.88
N ASN A 108 14.49 20.17 0.75
CA ASN A 108 15.89 20.64 0.66
C ASN A 108 16.92 19.78 1.40
N GLN A 109 16.68 18.47 1.48
CA GLN A 109 17.61 17.52 2.08
C GLN A 109 17.58 16.20 1.32
N PHE A 110 18.69 15.47 1.39
CA PHE A 110 18.72 14.10 0.90
C PHE A 110 17.89 13.21 1.81
N LEU A 111 17.06 12.36 1.22
CA LEU A 111 16.17 11.47 1.92
C LEU A 111 16.35 10.05 1.43
N LEU A 112 16.74 9.15 2.34
CA LEU A 112 16.61 7.72 2.12
C LEU A 112 15.14 7.31 2.30
N GLU A 113 14.50 6.89 1.22
CA GLU A 113 13.06 6.67 1.19
C GLU A 113 12.74 5.26 1.62
N GLN A 114 13.35 4.29 0.94
CA GLN A 114 13.15 2.87 1.20
C GLN A 114 14.46 2.10 0.98
N ASN A 115 14.92 1.35 1.98
CA ASN A 115 15.69 0.13 1.74
C ASN A 115 14.73 -1.04 1.76
N ALA A 116 14.28 -1.45 0.59
CA ALA A 116 13.39 -2.59 0.42
C ALA A 116 14.20 -3.90 0.51
N LEU A 117 13.72 -4.82 1.34
CA LEU A 117 14.09 -6.23 1.32
C LEU A 117 12.82 -7.04 1.04
N ILE A 118 12.81 -7.78 -0.06
CA ILE A 118 11.68 -8.61 -0.48
C ILE A 118 12.16 -10.06 -0.56
N ILE A 119 11.46 -10.96 0.13
CA ILE A 119 11.65 -12.40 0.03
C ILE A 119 10.32 -12.99 -0.40
N GLU A 120 10.30 -13.68 -1.52
CA GLU A 120 9.04 -14.19 -2.07
C GLU A 120 9.18 -15.54 -2.74
N LYS A 121 8.07 -16.26 -2.73
CA LYS A 121 7.81 -17.44 -3.55
C LYS A 121 6.49 -17.19 -4.25
N ALA A 122 6.52 -17.10 -5.58
CA ALA A 122 5.32 -16.92 -6.38
C ALA A 122 4.49 -18.22 -6.43
N ILE A 123 3.18 -18.07 -6.63
CA ILE A 123 2.31 -19.18 -7.03
C ILE A 123 2.32 -19.35 -8.54
N ASP A 124 1.99 -20.54 -9.00
CA ASP A 124 1.69 -20.82 -10.40
C ASP A 124 0.18 -20.95 -10.58
N SER A 125 -0.45 -19.88 -11.07
CA SER A 125 -1.90 -19.85 -11.30
C SER A 125 -2.35 -20.60 -12.58
N SER A 126 -1.43 -21.25 -13.29
CA SER A 126 -1.69 -22.11 -14.45
C SER A 126 -1.54 -23.61 -14.14
N SER A 127 -1.06 -23.94 -12.94
CA SER A 127 -0.88 -25.33 -12.52
C SER A 127 -2.22 -26.03 -12.29
N ASP A 128 -2.31 -27.30 -12.68
CA ASP A 128 -3.46 -28.17 -12.37
C ASP A 128 -3.45 -28.70 -10.92
N GLU A 129 -2.37 -28.43 -10.18
CA GLU A 129 -2.19 -28.88 -8.80
C GLU A 129 -2.17 -27.71 -7.81
N PHE A 130 -2.55 -28.00 -6.56
CA PHE A 130 -2.41 -27.03 -5.49
C PHE A 130 -0.95 -26.62 -5.34
N ASN A 131 -0.71 -25.32 -5.33
CA ASN A 131 0.59 -24.75 -5.06
C ASN A 131 0.46 -23.55 -4.13
N TRP A 132 1.57 -23.20 -3.48
CA TRP A 132 1.59 -22.17 -2.45
C TRP A 132 2.82 -21.29 -2.57
N GLY A 133 2.65 -20.06 -2.11
CA GLY A 133 3.64 -19.01 -2.13
C GLY A 133 3.56 -18.15 -0.89
N PHE A 134 4.46 -17.18 -0.81
CA PHE A 134 4.47 -16.18 0.24
C PHE A 134 5.22 -14.94 -0.24
N LYS A 135 5.00 -13.82 0.43
CA LYS A 135 5.82 -12.61 0.24
C LYS A 135 6.07 -11.96 1.59
N SER A 136 7.31 -11.57 1.80
CA SER A 136 7.73 -10.69 2.89
C SER A 136 8.45 -9.50 2.27
N TYR A 137 7.80 -8.35 2.24
CA TYR A 137 8.37 -7.08 1.82
C TYR A 137 8.52 -6.19 3.06
N ASN A 138 9.75 -5.79 3.35
CA ASN A 138 10.08 -4.94 4.49
C ASN A 138 10.88 -3.72 4.05
N ILE A 139 10.56 -2.56 4.64
CA ILE A 139 11.38 -1.35 4.59
C ILE A 139 12.34 -1.39 5.78
N LEU A 140 13.66 -1.47 5.52
CA LEU A 140 14.71 -1.74 6.51
C LEU A 140 16.05 -0.98 6.24
N PRO A 141 16.21 0.28 6.67
CA PRO A 141 15.19 1.25 7.06
C PRO A 141 14.83 2.18 5.91
N GLY A 142 13.80 3.00 6.11
CA GLY A 142 13.40 4.03 5.16
C GLY A 142 12.58 5.10 5.84
N SER A 143 12.51 6.29 5.25
CA SER A 143 11.67 7.36 5.77
C SER A 143 10.19 7.17 5.42
N ASP A 144 9.90 6.37 4.40
CA ASP A 144 8.55 6.06 3.92
C ASP A 144 7.77 5.13 4.85
N TYR A 145 8.45 4.46 5.78
CA TYR A 145 7.82 3.57 6.76
C TYR A 145 6.61 4.24 7.42
N ARG A 146 6.69 5.55 7.71
CA ARG A 146 5.63 6.31 8.40
C ARG A 146 4.31 6.36 7.63
N PHE A 147 4.35 6.17 6.32
CA PHE A 147 3.17 6.22 5.45
C PHE A 147 2.55 4.83 5.30
N THR A 148 3.32 3.77 5.50
CA THR A 148 2.90 2.39 5.25
C THR A 148 2.60 1.61 6.52
N LEU A 149 3.17 2.04 7.64
CA LEU A 149 3.08 1.38 8.95
C LEU A 149 1.63 1.15 9.39
N SER A 150 1.36 -0.07 9.85
CA SER A 150 0.07 -0.39 10.45
C SER A 150 0.01 -0.01 11.93
N ASN A 151 -1.19 0.34 12.39
CA ASN A 151 -1.46 0.46 13.81
C ASN A 151 -1.12 -0.87 14.52
N ASN A 152 -0.45 -0.76 15.68
CA ASN A 152 0.01 -1.89 16.50
C ASN A 152 1.08 -2.81 15.86
N LEU A 153 1.67 -2.43 14.72
CA LEU A 153 2.75 -3.18 14.08
C LEU A 153 4.01 -2.32 14.04
N ALA A 154 4.84 -2.41 15.08
CA ALA A 154 6.02 -1.55 15.26
C ALA A 154 5.71 -0.03 15.23
N ASP A 155 4.48 0.37 15.58
CA ASP A 155 3.96 1.74 15.48
C ASP A 155 4.58 2.72 16.48
N SER A 156 5.22 2.21 17.52
CA SER A 156 5.91 3.03 18.53
C SER A 156 6.96 3.98 17.93
N GLN A 157 7.57 3.62 16.80
CA GLN A 157 8.52 4.44 16.03
C GLN A 157 7.94 5.80 15.61
N LEU A 158 6.61 5.90 15.49
CA LEU A 158 5.91 7.15 15.20
C LEU A 158 5.93 8.16 16.36
N ARG A 159 6.40 7.75 17.54
CA ARG A 159 6.38 8.56 18.77
C ARG A 159 7.73 8.57 19.51
N MET A 160 8.72 7.83 19.00
CA MET A 160 10.02 7.59 19.67
C MET A 160 11.02 8.76 19.57
N ASN A 161 10.68 9.83 18.84
CA ASN A 161 11.50 11.02 18.73
C ASN A 161 10.84 12.20 19.47
N ASN A 162 10.87 12.18 20.81
CA ASN A 162 10.24 13.19 21.66
C ASN A 162 8.74 13.40 21.35
N GLY A 163 8.01 12.31 21.10
CA GLY A 163 6.60 12.35 20.70
C GLY A 163 6.37 12.53 19.20
N LEU A 164 7.44 12.65 18.40
CA LEU A 164 7.39 12.72 16.95
C LEU A 164 7.84 11.39 16.29
N PRO A 165 7.55 11.18 15.00
CA PRO A 165 8.08 10.05 14.26
C PRO A 165 9.60 10.10 14.09
N ASN A 166 10.25 8.94 14.17
CA ASN A 166 11.63 8.79 13.73
C ASN A 166 11.75 9.16 12.25
N THR A 167 12.87 9.78 11.84
CA THR A 167 13.11 10.11 10.42
C THR A 167 13.16 8.86 9.56
N TYR A 168 13.90 7.84 10.01
CA TYR A 168 14.00 6.53 9.38
C TYR A 168 13.48 5.47 10.34
N GLY A 169 12.65 4.58 9.82
CA GLY A 169 12.07 3.49 10.58
C GLY A 169 11.95 2.23 9.76
N VAL A 170 11.35 1.23 10.38
CA VAL A 170 11.12 -0.09 9.83
C VAL A 170 9.63 -0.34 9.69
N ASP A 171 9.23 -0.91 8.55
CA ASP A 171 7.86 -1.40 8.34
C ASP A 171 7.89 -2.77 7.62
N PRO A 172 7.30 -3.82 8.20
CA PRO A 172 6.95 -5.03 7.47
C PRO A 172 5.72 -4.74 6.59
N THR A 173 5.96 -4.09 5.46
CA THR A 173 4.95 -3.56 4.55
C THR A 173 4.03 -4.64 4.01
N GLU A 174 4.58 -5.77 3.56
CA GLU A 174 3.80 -6.97 3.21
C GLU A 174 4.35 -8.19 3.93
N PHE A 175 3.45 -8.98 4.51
CA PHE A 175 3.77 -10.30 5.04
C PHE A 175 2.53 -11.18 4.91
N TYR A 176 2.52 -12.04 3.91
CA TYR A 176 1.39 -12.92 3.64
C TYR A 176 1.85 -14.27 3.12
N VAL A 177 0.97 -15.27 3.29
CA VAL A 177 1.02 -16.55 2.59
C VAL A 177 -0.12 -16.61 1.59
N GLN A 178 0.07 -17.33 0.50
CA GLN A 178 -0.97 -17.52 -0.51
C GLN A 178 -0.99 -18.94 -1.07
N GLY A 179 -2.14 -19.38 -1.55
CA GLY A 179 -2.33 -20.70 -2.12
C GLY A 179 -3.30 -20.68 -3.30
N TYR A 180 -2.95 -21.37 -4.36
CA TYR A 180 -3.77 -21.53 -5.56
C TYR A 180 -4.54 -22.84 -5.52
N LEU A 181 -5.87 -22.75 -5.65
CA LEU A 181 -6.81 -23.87 -5.69
C LEU A 181 -7.29 -24.06 -7.14
N PRO A 182 -6.68 -24.99 -7.92
CA PRO A 182 -6.97 -25.14 -9.35
C PRO A 182 -8.42 -25.54 -9.63
N GLY A 183 -9.00 -26.41 -8.79
CA GLY A 183 -10.39 -26.85 -8.92
C GLY A 183 -11.43 -25.73 -8.80
N LEU A 184 -11.05 -24.59 -8.19
CA LEU A 184 -11.89 -23.40 -8.08
C LEU A 184 -11.37 -22.22 -8.90
N GLN A 185 -10.25 -22.39 -9.63
CA GLN A 185 -9.51 -21.31 -10.28
C GLN A 185 -9.34 -20.08 -9.37
N THR A 186 -9.06 -20.32 -8.09
CA THR A 186 -9.06 -19.30 -7.05
C THR A 186 -7.72 -19.23 -6.34
N ASP A 187 -7.13 -18.04 -6.26
CA ASP A 187 -6.00 -17.74 -5.37
C ASP A 187 -6.54 -17.18 -4.04
N VAL A 188 -6.02 -17.69 -2.92
CA VAL A 188 -6.34 -17.20 -1.58
C VAL A 188 -5.07 -16.69 -0.92
N LYS A 189 -5.07 -15.41 -0.55
CA LYS A 189 -3.98 -14.74 0.17
C LYS A 189 -4.43 -14.39 1.58
N VAL A 190 -3.59 -14.70 2.57
CA VAL A 190 -3.85 -14.43 3.99
C VAL A 190 -2.64 -13.76 4.63
N GLY A 191 -2.88 -12.63 5.29
CA GLY A 191 -1.85 -11.85 5.98
C GLY A 191 -2.02 -10.36 5.71
N ARG A 192 -0.88 -9.67 5.64
CA ARG A 192 -0.80 -8.23 5.34
C ARG A 192 -0.31 -8.04 3.91
N PHE A 193 -1.09 -7.38 3.08
CA PHE A 193 -0.80 -7.15 1.67
C PHE A 193 -1.13 -5.71 1.27
N VAL A 194 -0.48 -5.21 0.22
CA VAL A 194 -0.82 -3.88 -0.32
C VAL A 194 -2.26 -3.84 -0.82
N THR A 195 -2.85 -2.65 -0.79
CA THR A 195 -4.21 -2.45 -1.30
C THR A 195 -4.36 -2.89 -2.75
N ILE A 196 -5.48 -3.54 -3.05
CA ILE A 196 -5.93 -3.83 -4.43
C ILE A 196 -6.54 -2.61 -5.10
N LEU A 197 -6.82 -1.57 -4.33
CA LEU A 197 -7.35 -0.29 -4.80
C LEU A 197 -6.17 0.61 -5.17
N CYS A 198 -6.28 1.28 -6.31
CA CYS A 198 -5.27 2.17 -6.92
C CYS A 198 -4.20 1.43 -7.73
N ASN A 199 -3.68 2.10 -8.77
CA ASN A 199 -2.70 1.56 -9.72
C ASN A 199 -1.25 1.71 -9.25
N GLU A 200 -1.00 2.57 -8.27
CA GLU A 200 0.34 2.84 -7.76
C GLU A 200 0.74 1.83 -6.69
N THR A 201 2.03 1.48 -6.64
CA THR A 201 2.57 0.48 -5.73
C THR A 201 3.59 1.07 -4.76
N ILE A 202 3.64 0.52 -3.54
CA ILE A 202 4.66 0.86 -2.53
C ILE A 202 6.01 0.24 -2.84
N ASP A 203 6.03 -0.85 -3.61
CA ASP A 203 7.26 -1.47 -4.07
C ASP A 203 7.99 -0.48 -5.00
N PRO A 204 9.19 -0.02 -4.65
CA PRO A 204 9.88 1.01 -5.42
C PRO A 204 10.29 0.50 -6.80
N THR A 205 10.36 -0.82 -7.01
CA THR A 205 10.68 -1.42 -8.32
C THR A 205 9.54 -1.31 -9.33
N GLY A 206 8.31 -1.08 -8.88
CA GLY A 206 7.14 -0.97 -9.76
C GLY A 206 6.79 0.45 -10.18
N ASN A 207 7.57 1.46 -9.75
CA ASN A 207 7.24 2.86 -9.98
C ASN A 207 8.18 3.51 -10.99
N ARG A 208 7.61 4.25 -11.96
CA ARG A 208 8.39 4.96 -12.99
C ARG A 208 8.94 6.31 -12.51
N LEU A 209 8.27 6.93 -11.54
CA LEU A 209 8.60 8.26 -11.02
C LEU A 209 8.78 8.16 -9.51
N VAL A 210 9.65 9.05 -8.99
CA VAL A 210 9.84 9.23 -7.55
C VAL A 210 8.59 9.86 -6.92
N SER A 211 7.96 10.81 -7.63
CA SER A 211 6.73 11.46 -7.18
C SER A 211 5.50 10.56 -7.37
N ARG A 212 4.54 10.71 -6.46
CA ARG A 212 3.31 9.91 -6.40
C ARG A 212 2.08 10.78 -6.64
N ALA A 213 0.99 10.21 -7.17
CA ALA A 213 -0.25 10.96 -7.26
C ALA A 213 -0.73 11.33 -5.85
N LEU A 214 -1.32 12.52 -5.69
CA LEU A 214 -1.83 12.94 -4.38
C LEU A 214 -2.87 11.97 -3.82
N THR A 215 -3.66 11.33 -4.69
CA THR A 215 -4.66 10.32 -4.31
C THR A 215 -4.05 9.02 -3.78
N PHE A 216 -2.79 8.72 -4.13
CA PHE A 216 -2.07 7.58 -3.57
C PHE A 216 -1.95 7.69 -2.06
N MET A 217 -1.75 8.91 -1.53
CA MET A 217 -1.56 9.13 -0.10
C MET A 217 -2.82 9.04 0.74
N ASN A 218 -3.99 8.99 0.10
CA ASN A 218 -5.28 8.93 0.76
C ASN A 218 -5.91 7.53 0.74
N ASN A 219 -5.15 6.50 0.35
CA ASN A 219 -5.62 5.12 0.37
C ASN A 219 -5.17 4.38 1.65
N PRO A 220 -5.88 3.31 2.04
CA PRO A 220 -5.36 2.37 3.03
C PRO A 220 -4.26 1.54 2.37
N PHE A 221 -3.00 1.99 2.42
CA PHE A 221 -1.87 1.37 1.71
C PHE A 221 -1.76 -0.15 1.86
N THR A 222 -2.14 -0.66 3.02
CA THR A 222 -2.02 -2.06 3.38
C THR A 222 -3.28 -2.52 4.09
N ASN A 223 -3.72 -3.73 3.77
CA ASN A 223 -4.82 -4.41 4.44
C ASN A 223 -4.29 -5.64 5.16
N SER A 224 -4.89 -5.99 6.29
CA SER A 224 -4.59 -7.24 7.02
C SER A 224 -5.84 -8.08 7.08
N GLY A 225 -5.78 -9.30 6.54
CA GLY A 225 -6.93 -10.19 6.46
C GLY A 225 -6.73 -11.31 5.46
N ALA A 226 -7.82 -11.71 4.82
CA ALA A 226 -7.81 -12.68 3.73
C ALA A 226 -8.49 -12.08 2.50
N ILE A 227 -7.95 -12.38 1.32
CA ILE A 227 -8.56 -12.06 0.04
C ILE A 227 -8.53 -13.29 -0.85
N ALA A 228 -9.61 -13.53 -1.57
CA ALA A 228 -9.71 -14.56 -2.58
C ALA A 228 -9.96 -13.90 -3.94
N THR A 229 -9.21 -14.32 -4.95
CA THR A 229 -9.36 -13.87 -6.34
C THR A 229 -9.70 -15.08 -7.19
N THR A 230 -10.92 -15.09 -7.74
CA THR A 230 -11.41 -16.12 -8.65
C THR A 230 -11.37 -15.59 -10.08
N LYS A 231 -10.87 -16.41 -11.02
CA LYS A 231 -10.83 -16.08 -12.45
C LYS A 231 -12.11 -16.50 -13.18
#